data_AF-A0A0J9W3H8-F1
#
_entry.id   AF-A0A0J9W3H8-F1
#
_cell.length_a   1.000
_cell.length_b   1.000
_cell.length_c   1.000
_cell.angle_alpha   90.00
_cell.angle_beta   90.00
_cell.angle_gamma   90.00
#
_symmetry.space_group_name_H-M   'P 1'
#
loop_
_entity.id
_entity.type
_entity.pdbx_description
1 polymer ?
#
loop_
_entity_poly.entity_id
_entity_poly.type
_entity_poly.pdbx_seq_one_letter_code
_entity_poly.pdbx_strand_id
1 'polypeptide(L)'
;MAPSLLLLPSPPRPPSTSTLSAAYRSPLTSVLTKLKQSPTPQTLIVGLALPLLGGSSPNSKTIAWTNAQYLLAGLYTLTSVICAKENIPVDVGAGKGSVDVRIVLIDHERGRRYEPDFDGGFEANCTAVLDLAAFATKVRPWEAVYHPSCEEGYELLSSFLKLADKSQTFTQSQLVAVEGGISLTEESALSPKEQQKGFNTVCLGGTFDHLHPGHKLLLHASVLLLNISPKDSDKTCTLVVGISSDELLVKKKYAEELQSWDERSQTVLSFLSTLLDYDTTSTSPPIERTPDEAIATLRDGRVKVRCIILRDPFGPPIHEEDADAIVVSAETRSGGQSNQ
;
A
#
# COMPACT_ATOMS: atom_id res chain seq x y z
N MET A 1 5.32 -4.02 -16.96
CA MET A 1 3.96 -3.91 -17.53
C MET A 1 3.16 -3.01 -16.62
N ALA A 2 2.21 -2.25 -17.16
CA ALA A 2 1.33 -1.43 -16.33
C ALA A 2 0.50 -2.35 -15.41
N PRO A 3 0.28 -2.01 -14.14
CA PRO A 3 -0.55 -2.81 -13.26
C PRO A 3 -2.04 -2.64 -13.60
N SER A 4 -2.84 -3.61 -13.16
CA SER A 4 -4.30 -3.51 -13.12
C SER A 4 -4.76 -2.83 -11.83
N LEU A 5 -5.81 -2.02 -11.88
CA LEU A 5 -6.44 -1.38 -10.73
C LEU A 5 -7.81 -1.99 -10.46
N LEU A 6 -8.12 -2.34 -9.20
CA LEU A 6 -9.48 -2.61 -8.75
C LEU A 6 -9.90 -1.50 -7.78
N LEU A 7 -10.89 -0.71 -8.17
CA LEU A 7 -11.49 0.33 -7.31
C LEU A 7 -12.58 -0.29 -6.44
N LEU A 8 -12.37 -0.30 -5.13
CA LEU A 8 -13.36 -0.74 -4.16
C LEU A 8 -13.97 0.47 -3.43
N PRO A 9 -15.30 0.61 -3.38
CA PRO A 9 -15.98 1.65 -2.61
C PRO A 9 -15.78 1.44 -1.10
N SER A 10 -16.27 2.37 -0.28
CA SER A 10 -16.15 2.26 1.19
C SER A 10 -16.81 0.98 1.70
N PRO A 11 -16.20 0.29 2.70
CA PRO A 11 -16.78 -0.92 3.25
C PRO A 11 -18.08 -0.63 4.01
N PRO A 12 -18.94 -1.66 4.19
CA PRO A 12 -20.10 -1.56 5.05
C PRO A 12 -19.70 -1.26 6.49
N ARG A 13 -20.55 -0.54 7.23
CA ARG A 13 -20.29 -0.15 8.64
C ARG A 13 -21.23 -0.91 9.59
N PRO A 14 -20.74 -1.34 10.77
CA PRO A 14 -19.33 -1.33 11.19
C PRO A 14 -18.48 -2.34 10.41
N PRO A 15 -17.17 -2.06 10.21
CA PRO A 15 -16.29 -2.99 9.53
C PRO A 15 -16.07 -4.23 10.41
N SER A 16 -16.31 -5.40 9.85
CA SER A 16 -16.05 -6.70 10.45
C SER A 16 -15.46 -7.64 9.39
N THR A 17 -14.85 -8.76 9.80
CA THR A 17 -14.35 -9.75 8.84
C THR A 17 -15.48 -10.29 7.94
N SER A 18 -16.69 -10.45 8.48
CA SER A 18 -17.85 -10.91 7.71
C SER A 18 -18.36 -9.85 6.75
N THR A 19 -18.46 -8.58 7.16
CA THR A 19 -18.93 -7.50 6.27
C THR A 19 -17.93 -7.20 5.16
N LEU A 20 -16.62 -7.24 5.46
CA LEU A 20 -15.57 -7.13 4.44
C LEU A 20 -15.62 -8.29 3.45
N SER A 21 -15.76 -9.53 3.93
CA SER A 21 -15.91 -10.70 3.06
C SER A 21 -17.18 -10.60 2.19
N ALA A 22 -18.31 -10.17 2.75
CA ALA A 22 -19.56 -10.01 2.01
C ALA A 22 -19.44 -8.96 0.89
N ALA A 23 -18.77 -7.84 1.17
CA ALA A 23 -18.61 -6.74 0.22
C ALA A 23 -17.56 -7.03 -0.88
N TYR A 24 -16.45 -7.69 -0.53
CA TYR A 24 -15.28 -7.72 -1.42
C TYR A 24 -14.87 -9.10 -1.93
N ARG A 25 -15.40 -10.20 -1.38
CA ARG A 25 -15.00 -11.54 -1.83
C ARG A 25 -15.28 -11.73 -3.33
N SER A 26 -16.48 -11.36 -3.78
CA SER A 26 -16.90 -11.55 -5.16
C SER A 26 -16.07 -10.73 -6.17
N PRO A 27 -15.90 -9.40 -6.00
CA PRO A 27 -15.08 -8.61 -6.92
C PRO A 27 -13.60 -9.04 -6.90
N LEU A 28 -13.03 -9.33 -5.72
CA LEU A 28 -11.65 -9.82 -5.62
C LEU A 28 -11.47 -11.17 -6.34
N THR A 29 -12.38 -12.13 -6.12
CA THR A 29 -12.30 -13.45 -6.77
C THR A 29 -12.38 -13.30 -8.29
N SER A 30 -13.30 -12.47 -8.78
CA SER A 30 -13.48 -12.20 -10.20
C SER A 30 -12.21 -11.66 -10.87
N VAL A 31 -11.57 -10.66 -10.25
CA VAL A 31 -10.35 -10.05 -10.81
C VAL A 31 -9.15 -11.00 -10.70
N LEU A 32 -8.95 -11.64 -9.54
CA LEU A 32 -7.82 -12.52 -9.30
C LEU A 32 -7.83 -13.74 -10.23
N THR A 33 -8.99 -14.38 -10.42
CA THR A 33 -9.12 -15.52 -11.33
C THR A 33 -8.92 -15.13 -12.79
N LYS A 34 -9.35 -13.92 -13.19
CA LYS A 34 -9.07 -13.38 -14.52
C LYS A 34 -7.58 -13.12 -14.73
N LEU A 35 -6.92 -12.45 -13.79
CA LEU A 35 -5.48 -12.14 -13.88
C LEU A 35 -4.60 -13.40 -13.85
N LYS A 36 -5.00 -14.43 -13.09
CA LYS A 36 -4.34 -15.74 -13.07
C LYS A 36 -4.18 -16.36 -14.47
N GLN A 37 -5.10 -16.08 -15.39
CA GLN A 37 -5.07 -16.64 -16.75
C GLN A 37 -4.04 -15.96 -17.65
N SER A 38 -3.43 -14.85 -17.21
CA SER A 38 -2.41 -14.15 -17.98
C SER A 38 -1.16 -15.01 -18.18
N PRO A 39 -0.51 -14.94 -19.36
CA PRO A 39 0.74 -15.66 -19.61
C PRO A 39 1.91 -15.15 -18.76
N THR A 40 1.83 -13.92 -18.24
CA THR A 40 2.88 -13.26 -17.46
C THR A 40 2.43 -12.97 -16.03
N PRO A 41 3.36 -12.89 -15.05
CA PRO A 41 3.03 -12.42 -13.70
C PRO A 41 2.29 -11.09 -13.73
N GLN A 42 1.24 -10.97 -12.93
CA GLN A 42 0.39 -9.78 -12.89
C GLN A 42 0.58 -9.01 -11.58
N THR A 43 0.44 -7.69 -11.62
CA THR A 43 0.33 -6.84 -10.44
C THR A 43 -1.07 -6.27 -10.37
N LEU A 44 -1.77 -6.50 -9.27
CA LEU A 44 -3.09 -5.95 -8.98
C LEU A 44 -2.98 -4.93 -7.86
N ILE A 45 -3.30 -3.67 -8.17
CA ILE A 45 -3.52 -2.63 -7.18
C ILE A 45 -4.98 -2.65 -6.76
N VAL A 46 -5.25 -2.87 -5.48
CA VAL A 46 -6.59 -2.78 -4.89
C VAL A 46 -6.71 -1.42 -4.20
N GLY A 47 -7.37 -0.47 -4.85
CA GLY A 47 -7.64 0.86 -4.33
C GLY A 47 -8.90 0.88 -3.48
N LEU A 48 -8.78 0.93 -2.16
CA LEU A 48 -9.90 1.03 -1.24
C LEU A 48 -10.22 2.50 -0.94
N ALA A 49 -11.38 2.99 -1.40
CA ALA A 49 -11.80 4.38 -1.28
C ALA A 49 -12.74 4.59 -0.08
N LEU A 50 -12.30 5.35 0.94
CA LEU A 50 -13.05 5.57 2.18
C LEU A 50 -12.53 6.79 2.98
N PRO A 51 -13.34 7.38 3.88
CA PRO A 51 -12.92 8.57 4.62
C PRO A 51 -11.99 8.20 5.80
N LEU A 52 -10.68 8.30 5.56
CA LEU A 52 -9.62 7.99 6.52
C LEU A 52 -8.96 9.22 7.11
N LEU A 53 -8.93 10.33 6.39
CA LEU A 53 -8.15 11.50 6.79
C LEU A 53 -8.99 12.52 7.57
N GLY A 54 -8.46 12.97 8.70
CA GLY A 54 -8.89 14.17 9.42
C GLY A 54 -8.00 15.37 9.08
N GLY A 55 -8.37 16.57 9.56
CA GLY A 55 -7.58 17.80 9.38
C GLY A 55 -8.14 18.76 8.32
N SER A 56 -7.92 20.05 8.52
CA SER A 56 -8.55 21.14 7.76
C SER A 56 -7.80 21.49 6.46
N SER A 57 -6.53 21.11 6.32
CA SER A 57 -5.72 21.41 5.13
C SER A 57 -4.90 20.20 4.68
N PRO A 58 -4.40 20.17 3.43
CA PRO A 58 -3.53 19.09 2.94
C PRO A 58 -2.27 18.89 3.80
N ASN A 59 -1.77 19.94 4.44
CA ASN A 59 -0.54 19.92 5.24
C ASN A 59 -0.76 19.61 6.74
N SER A 60 -2.01 19.39 7.15
CA SER A 60 -2.38 19.08 8.54
C SER A 60 -3.19 17.79 8.65
N LYS A 61 -3.13 16.95 7.61
CA LYS A 61 -3.89 15.70 7.57
C LYS A 61 -3.37 14.71 8.62
N THR A 62 -4.32 14.00 9.20
CA THR A 62 -4.08 12.93 10.19
C THR A 62 -4.84 11.70 9.74
N ILE A 63 -4.35 10.51 10.09
CA ILE A 63 -4.93 9.24 9.65
C ILE A 63 -5.73 8.63 10.80
N ALA A 64 -6.93 8.12 10.49
CA ALA A 64 -7.69 7.22 11.37
C ALA A 64 -7.00 5.84 11.45
N TRP A 65 -5.90 5.76 12.20
CA TRP A 65 -4.96 4.64 12.22
C TRP A 65 -5.61 3.30 12.49
N THR A 66 -6.41 3.21 13.56
CA THR A 66 -7.06 1.96 13.98
C THR A 66 -7.97 1.40 12.87
N ASN A 67 -8.68 2.27 12.15
CA ASN A 67 -9.51 1.86 11.02
C ASN A 67 -8.68 1.42 9.82
N ALA A 68 -7.64 2.18 9.46
CA ALA A 68 -6.76 1.85 8.35
C ALA A 68 -6.07 0.49 8.58
N GLN A 69 -5.52 0.27 9.78
CA GLN A 69 -4.85 -0.96 10.17
C GLN A 69 -5.80 -2.16 10.15
N TYR A 70 -7.01 -2.02 10.70
CA TYR A 70 -8.03 -3.06 10.67
C TYR A 70 -8.40 -3.48 9.25
N LEU A 71 -8.64 -2.50 8.37
CA LEU A 71 -9.07 -2.74 7.00
C LEU A 71 -7.96 -3.34 6.14
N LEU A 72 -6.72 -2.89 6.31
CA LEU A 72 -5.56 -3.48 5.65
C LEU A 72 -5.39 -4.94 6.04
N ALA A 73 -5.43 -5.25 7.34
CA ALA A 73 -5.33 -6.63 7.81
C ALA A 73 -6.47 -7.49 7.26
N GLY A 74 -7.71 -6.97 7.27
CA GLY A 74 -8.88 -7.66 6.73
C GLY A 74 -8.78 -7.95 5.23
N LEU A 75 -8.35 -6.98 4.43
CA LEU A 75 -8.23 -7.15 2.97
C LEU A 75 -7.05 -8.04 2.57
N TYR A 76 -5.88 -7.91 3.21
CA TYR A 76 -4.75 -8.82 2.95
C TYR A 76 -5.12 -10.26 3.34
N THR A 77 -5.84 -10.45 4.45
CA THR A 77 -6.35 -11.76 4.88
C THR A 77 -7.34 -12.33 3.86
N LEU A 78 -8.34 -11.55 3.47
CA LEU A 78 -9.35 -11.98 2.49
C LEU A 78 -8.71 -12.35 1.15
N THR A 79 -7.79 -11.53 0.66
CA THR A 79 -7.02 -11.79 -0.57
C THR A 79 -6.24 -13.09 -0.45
N SER A 80 -5.52 -13.30 0.67
CA SER A 80 -4.75 -14.53 0.91
C SER A 80 -5.64 -15.78 0.90
N VAL A 81 -6.82 -15.71 1.52
CA VAL A 81 -7.80 -16.81 1.53
C VAL A 81 -8.31 -17.11 0.13
N ILE A 82 -8.62 -16.08 -0.68
CA ILE A 82 -9.07 -16.26 -2.06
C ILE A 82 -7.95 -16.88 -2.90
N CYS A 83 -6.74 -16.32 -2.85
CA CYS A 83 -5.61 -16.85 -3.61
C CYS A 83 -5.27 -18.29 -3.24
N ALA A 84 -5.31 -18.66 -1.95
CA ALA A 84 -5.12 -20.04 -1.53
C ALA A 84 -6.22 -20.97 -2.09
N LYS A 85 -7.49 -20.56 -2.02
CA LYS A 85 -8.62 -21.34 -2.56
C LYS A 85 -8.52 -21.52 -4.08
N GLU A 86 -8.15 -20.46 -4.79
CA GLU A 86 -8.06 -20.45 -6.24
C GLU A 86 -6.68 -20.91 -6.76
N ASN A 87 -5.78 -21.36 -5.88
CA ASN A 87 -4.41 -21.78 -6.21
C ASN A 87 -3.66 -20.74 -7.05
N ILE A 88 -3.56 -19.52 -6.51
CA ILE A 88 -2.86 -18.36 -7.09
C ILE A 88 -1.63 -18.06 -6.23
N PRO A 89 -0.41 -18.16 -6.77
CA PRO A 89 0.79 -17.73 -6.07
C PRO A 89 0.74 -16.23 -5.77
N VAL A 90 1.03 -15.84 -4.52
CA VAL A 90 0.88 -14.46 -4.01
C VAL A 90 2.19 -13.72 -3.83
N ASP A 91 3.30 -14.45 -3.85
CA ASP A 91 4.63 -13.89 -3.64
C ASP A 91 5.06 -13.11 -4.88
N VAL A 92 5.77 -12.00 -4.66
CA VAL A 92 6.28 -11.20 -5.77
C VAL A 92 7.28 -12.03 -6.56
N GLY A 93 7.04 -12.18 -7.87
CA GLY A 93 7.95 -12.92 -8.74
C GLY A 93 7.72 -14.44 -8.78
N ALA A 94 6.63 -14.96 -8.20
CA ALA A 94 6.32 -16.40 -8.17
C ALA A 94 5.99 -17.06 -9.54
N GLY A 95 6.25 -16.37 -10.66
CA GLY A 95 6.18 -16.93 -12.00
C GLY A 95 4.79 -16.94 -12.63
N LYS A 96 4.56 -17.87 -13.56
CA LYS A 96 3.35 -17.87 -14.40
C LYS A 96 2.08 -18.05 -13.56
N GLY A 97 1.08 -17.19 -13.81
CA GLY A 97 -0.20 -17.22 -13.10
C GLY A 97 -0.17 -16.64 -11.69
N SER A 98 0.97 -16.09 -11.24
CA SER A 98 1.04 -15.36 -9.98
C SER A 98 0.38 -13.99 -10.11
N VAL A 99 -0.25 -13.55 -9.02
CA VAL A 99 -0.82 -12.20 -8.92
C VAL A 99 -0.27 -11.53 -7.66
N ASP A 100 0.59 -10.53 -7.87
CA ASP A 100 1.10 -9.66 -6.82
C ASP A 100 0.02 -8.64 -6.46
N VAL A 101 -0.71 -8.91 -5.38
CA VAL A 101 -1.73 -8.00 -4.86
C VAL A 101 -1.10 -6.98 -3.92
N ARG A 102 -1.33 -5.70 -4.22
CA ARG A 102 -0.91 -4.55 -3.42
C ARG A 102 -2.13 -3.70 -3.10
N ILE A 103 -2.38 -3.44 -1.81
CA ILE A 103 -3.53 -2.62 -1.39
C ILE A 103 -3.06 -1.19 -1.23
N VAL A 104 -3.83 -0.23 -1.77
CA VAL A 104 -3.63 1.21 -1.59
C VAL A 104 -4.91 1.79 -0.99
N LEU A 105 -4.77 2.58 0.07
CA LEU A 105 -5.87 3.31 0.66
C LEU A 105 -6.03 4.66 -0.04
N ILE A 106 -7.28 5.05 -0.30
CA ILE A 106 -7.62 6.30 -0.99
C ILE A 106 -8.61 7.06 -0.12
N ASP A 107 -8.27 8.29 0.28
CA ASP A 107 -9.17 9.14 1.05
C ASP A 107 -10.29 9.68 0.16
N HIS A 108 -11.49 9.14 0.36
CA HIS A 108 -12.65 9.53 -0.40
C HIS A 108 -13.93 9.32 0.40
N GLU A 109 -14.86 10.25 0.25
CA GLU A 109 -16.20 10.13 0.76
C GLU A 109 -17.17 10.31 -0.40
N ARG A 110 -18.24 9.50 -0.41
CA ARG A 110 -19.27 9.55 -1.43
C ARG A 110 -19.79 10.98 -1.59
N GLY A 111 -19.90 11.46 -2.83
CA GLY A 111 -20.32 12.83 -3.12
C GLY A 111 -19.29 13.94 -2.83
N ARG A 112 -18.10 13.63 -2.30
CA ARG A 112 -17.04 14.63 -2.10
C ARG A 112 -16.59 15.22 -3.44
N ARG A 113 -16.48 16.54 -3.49
CA ARG A 113 -15.90 17.28 -4.61
C ARG A 113 -14.45 17.64 -4.30
N TYR A 114 -13.65 17.73 -5.34
CA TYR A 114 -12.25 18.10 -5.26
C TYR A 114 -12.03 19.34 -6.11
N GLU A 115 -11.43 20.36 -5.50
CA GLU A 115 -11.08 21.60 -6.17
C GLU A 115 -9.58 21.57 -6.50
N PRO A 116 -9.20 21.91 -7.74
CA PRO A 116 -7.79 22.00 -8.09
C PRO A 116 -7.13 23.20 -7.40
N ASP A 117 -5.81 23.13 -7.26
CA ASP A 117 -4.98 24.26 -6.84
C ASP A 117 -4.93 25.37 -7.91
N PHE A 118 -4.19 26.45 -7.61
CA PHE A 118 -4.03 27.59 -8.53
C PHE A 118 -3.40 27.20 -9.88
N ASP A 119 -2.61 26.13 -9.92
CA ASP A 119 -1.96 25.62 -11.13
C ASP A 119 -2.85 24.60 -11.87
N GLY A 120 -4.07 24.36 -11.39
CA GLY A 120 -5.02 23.41 -11.97
C GLY A 120 -4.72 21.94 -11.62
N GLY A 121 -3.79 21.70 -10.69
CA GLY A 121 -3.38 20.39 -10.20
C GLY A 121 -4.13 19.96 -8.94
N PHE A 122 -3.89 18.73 -8.51
CA PHE A 122 -4.33 18.23 -7.20
C PHE A 122 -3.09 17.84 -6.41
N GLU A 123 -2.73 18.64 -5.41
CA GLU A 123 -1.54 18.40 -4.60
C GLU A 123 -1.72 17.18 -3.68
N ALA A 124 -0.65 16.42 -3.48
CA ALA A 124 -0.65 15.36 -2.50
C ALA A 124 -0.57 15.93 -1.08
N ASN A 125 -1.42 15.45 -0.19
CA ASN A 125 -1.38 15.81 1.23
C ASN A 125 -0.13 15.27 1.95
N CYS A 126 0.02 15.64 3.23
CA CYS A 126 1.16 15.27 4.08
C CYS A 126 1.15 13.82 4.61
N THR A 127 0.41 12.92 3.96
CA THR A 127 0.30 11.51 4.34
C THR A 127 0.56 10.60 3.15
N ALA A 128 0.83 9.32 3.42
CA ALA A 128 0.93 8.31 2.38
C ALA A 128 -0.43 8.01 1.69
N VAL A 129 -1.55 8.31 2.35
CA VAL A 129 -2.90 8.12 1.79
C VAL A 129 -3.26 9.32 0.93
N LEU A 130 -3.28 9.12 -0.38
CA LEU A 130 -3.76 10.14 -1.30
C LEU A 130 -5.28 10.27 -1.22
N ASP A 131 -5.79 11.48 -1.38
CA ASP A 131 -7.20 11.63 -1.72
C ASP A 131 -7.48 11.19 -3.16
N LEU A 132 -8.76 10.98 -3.50
CA LEU A 132 -9.13 10.46 -4.82
C LEU A 132 -8.59 11.31 -5.98
N ALA A 133 -8.51 12.64 -5.84
CA ALA A 133 -8.08 13.51 -6.92
C ALA A 133 -6.58 13.45 -7.13
N ALA A 134 -5.79 13.51 -6.06
CA ALA A 134 -4.35 13.31 -6.15
C ALA A 134 -4.02 11.88 -6.61
N PHE A 135 -4.75 10.86 -6.16
CA PHE A 135 -4.58 9.47 -6.64
C PHE A 135 -4.86 9.36 -8.14
N ALA A 136 -6.01 9.84 -8.60
CA ALA A 136 -6.43 9.73 -10.00
C ALA A 136 -5.53 10.51 -10.99
N THR A 137 -4.93 11.63 -10.55
CA THR A 137 -4.11 12.48 -11.43
C THR A 137 -2.63 12.17 -11.39
N LYS A 138 -2.11 11.70 -10.24
CA LYS A 138 -0.68 11.43 -10.10
C LYS A 138 -0.32 9.98 -10.43
N VAL A 139 -1.25 9.04 -10.25
CA VAL A 139 -0.98 7.60 -10.38
C VAL A 139 -1.36 7.02 -11.74
N ARG A 140 -0.34 6.57 -12.50
CA ARG A 140 -0.47 6.14 -13.90
C ARG A 140 0.73 5.32 -14.37
N PRO A 141 0.64 4.67 -15.56
CA PRO A 141 -0.59 4.26 -16.24
C PRO A 141 -1.17 2.93 -15.71
N TRP A 142 -2.48 2.74 -15.93
CA TRP A 142 -3.20 1.50 -15.63
C TRP A 142 -3.45 0.67 -16.89
N GLU A 143 -3.21 -0.64 -16.81
CA GLU A 143 -3.55 -1.59 -17.89
C GLU A 143 -5.07 -1.74 -18.02
N ALA A 144 -5.74 -2.07 -16.91
CA ALA A 144 -7.18 -2.17 -16.79
C ALA A 144 -7.66 -1.59 -15.45
N VAL A 145 -8.87 -1.04 -15.43
CA VAL A 145 -9.57 -0.55 -14.24
C VAL A 145 -10.83 -1.38 -14.04
N TYR A 146 -10.79 -2.21 -13.01
CA TYR A 146 -11.89 -3.02 -12.53
C TYR A 146 -12.72 -2.26 -11.49
N HIS A 147 -14.02 -2.46 -11.51
CA HIS A 147 -14.92 -1.92 -10.49
C HIS A 147 -16.09 -2.89 -10.24
N PRO A 148 -16.62 -2.99 -9.00
CA PRO A 148 -17.84 -3.72 -8.73
C PRO A 148 -19.02 -3.18 -9.55
N SER A 149 -19.85 -4.09 -10.07
CA SER A 149 -21.09 -3.78 -10.77
C SER A 149 -22.21 -3.48 -9.77
N CYS A 150 -22.03 -2.43 -8.97
CA CYS A 150 -23.01 -1.89 -8.03
C CYS A 150 -23.00 -0.36 -8.09
N GLU A 151 -24.03 0.29 -7.52
CA GLU A 151 -24.19 1.75 -7.58
C GLU A 151 -22.95 2.50 -7.07
N GLU A 152 -22.42 2.10 -5.91
CA GLU A 152 -21.25 2.72 -5.29
C GLU A 152 -19.98 2.51 -6.12
N GLY A 153 -19.84 1.35 -6.77
CA GLY A 153 -18.74 1.05 -7.67
C GLY A 153 -18.75 1.94 -8.91
N TYR A 154 -19.92 2.13 -9.53
CA TYR A 154 -20.08 3.02 -10.68
C TYR A 154 -19.87 4.50 -10.32
N GLU A 155 -20.32 4.94 -9.14
CA GLU A 155 -20.12 6.32 -8.69
C GLU A 155 -18.64 6.62 -8.43
N LEU A 156 -17.94 5.70 -7.75
CA LEU A 156 -16.51 5.83 -7.52
C LEU A 156 -15.72 5.85 -8.84
N LEU A 157 -16.06 4.94 -9.77
CA LEU A 157 -15.45 4.92 -11.10
C LEU A 157 -15.70 6.24 -11.83
N SER A 158 -16.93 6.74 -11.84
CA SER A 158 -17.26 8.01 -12.51
C SER A 158 -16.45 9.17 -11.95
N SER A 159 -16.28 9.22 -10.62
CA SER A 159 -15.49 10.25 -9.94
C SER A 159 -14.00 10.13 -10.27
N PHE A 160 -13.46 8.91 -10.24
CA PHE A 160 -12.08 8.60 -10.64
C PHE A 160 -11.81 9.03 -12.09
N LEU A 161 -12.65 8.64 -13.05
CA LEU A 161 -12.47 8.94 -14.47
C LEU A 161 -12.52 10.45 -14.76
N LYS A 162 -13.45 11.18 -14.12
CA LYS A 162 -13.52 12.65 -14.26
C LYS A 162 -12.23 13.35 -13.81
N LEU A 163 -11.58 12.83 -12.78
CA LEU A 163 -10.34 13.38 -12.26
C LEU A 163 -9.13 12.94 -13.10
N ALA A 164 -9.12 11.68 -13.55
CA ALA A 164 -8.04 11.09 -14.33
C ALA A 164 -7.99 11.56 -15.80
N ASP A 165 -9.07 12.15 -16.34
CA ASP A 165 -9.23 12.49 -17.77
C ASP A 165 -8.06 13.27 -18.39
N LYS A 166 -7.45 14.19 -17.63
CA LYS A 166 -6.28 14.96 -18.08
C LYS A 166 -4.96 14.18 -18.05
N SER A 167 -4.91 13.08 -17.30
CA SER A 167 -3.69 12.33 -16.97
C SER A 167 -3.57 11.00 -17.74
N GLN A 168 -4.70 10.33 -17.98
CA GLN A 168 -4.77 9.11 -18.79
C GLN A 168 -6.17 9.01 -19.44
N THR A 169 -6.22 8.75 -20.75
CA THR A 169 -7.47 8.42 -21.43
C THR A 169 -7.71 6.91 -21.36
N PHE A 170 -8.92 6.51 -20.96
CA PHE A 170 -9.31 5.09 -20.87
C PHE A 170 -10.18 4.68 -22.06
N THR A 171 -9.85 3.55 -22.66
CA THR A 171 -10.73 2.89 -23.64
C THR A 171 -11.80 2.06 -22.94
N GLN A 172 -12.92 1.80 -23.61
CA GLN A 172 -13.99 0.94 -23.05
C GLN A 172 -13.49 -0.46 -22.67
N SER A 173 -12.53 -1.02 -23.42
CA SER A 173 -11.94 -2.32 -23.12
C SER A 173 -11.09 -2.35 -21.84
N GLN A 174 -10.62 -1.20 -21.37
CA GLN A 174 -9.87 -1.09 -20.13
C GLN A 174 -10.77 -0.94 -18.90
N LEU A 175 -12.05 -0.59 -19.08
CA LEU A 175 -13.00 -0.43 -17.98
C LEU A 175 -13.83 -1.72 -17.84
N VAL A 176 -13.60 -2.46 -16.77
CA VAL A 176 -14.17 -3.80 -16.61
C VAL A 176 -15.03 -3.88 -15.35
N ALA A 177 -16.35 -3.94 -15.55
CA ALA A 177 -17.28 -4.26 -14.48
C ALA A 177 -17.09 -5.71 -14.03
N VAL A 178 -17.02 -5.94 -12.73
CA VAL A 178 -16.94 -7.27 -12.11
C VAL A 178 -18.10 -7.50 -11.14
N GLU A 179 -18.31 -8.75 -10.74
CA GLU A 179 -19.38 -9.09 -9.81
C GLU A 179 -19.24 -8.28 -8.50
N GLY A 180 -20.34 -7.66 -8.07
CA GLY A 180 -20.41 -6.88 -6.84
C GLY A 180 -20.68 -7.77 -5.62
N GLY A 181 -20.16 -7.37 -4.46
CA GLY A 181 -20.55 -7.99 -3.19
C GLY A 181 -21.79 -7.36 -2.58
N ILE A 182 -22.18 -7.87 -1.41
CA ILE A 182 -23.32 -7.34 -0.64
C ILE A 182 -22.80 -6.27 0.31
N SER A 183 -23.43 -5.09 0.27
CA SER A 183 -23.15 -3.99 1.19
C SER A 183 -24.40 -3.65 2.01
N LEU A 184 -24.31 -3.78 3.33
CA LEU A 184 -25.35 -3.37 4.28
C LEU A 184 -24.67 -2.49 5.34
N THR A 185 -24.95 -1.20 5.30
CA THR A 185 -24.39 -0.23 6.24
C THR A 185 -25.43 0.06 7.31
N GLU A 186 -25.10 -0.19 8.58
CA GLU A 186 -25.89 0.29 9.70
C GLU A 186 -25.59 1.78 9.92
N GLU A 187 -26.63 2.58 10.18
CA GLU A 187 -26.50 3.99 10.57
C GLU A 187 -25.90 4.10 11.98
N SER A 188 -24.60 3.85 12.12
CA SER A 188 -23.84 4.17 13.33
C SER A 188 -22.88 5.31 13.03
N ALA A 189 -23.01 6.39 13.80
CA ALA A 189 -22.02 7.45 13.87
C ALA A 189 -20.66 6.82 14.27
N LEU A 190 -19.60 7.19 13.54
CA LEU A 190 -18.24 6.78 13.91
C LEU A 190 -17.92 7.36 15.29
N SER A 191 -17.50 6.51 16.23
CA SER A 191 -16.91 6.94 17.50
C SER A 191 -15.70 7.86 17.24
N PRO A 192 -15.30 8.72 18.19
CA PRO A 192 -14.22 9.69 17.99
C PRO A 192 -12.98 8.98 17.45
N LYS A 193 -12.65 9.29 16.19
CA LYS A 193 -11.55 8.66 15.46
C LYS A 193 -10.25 9.01 16.20
N GLU A 194 -9.52 8.03 16.70
CA GLU A 194 -8.11 8.24 17.08
C GLU A 194 -7.37 8.68 15.82
N GLN A 195 -7.09 9.98 15.75
CA GLN A 195 -6.35 10.61 14.66
C GLN A 195 -4.88 10.54 15.02
N GLN A 196 -4.12 9.74 14.27
CA GLN A 196 -2.69 9.59 14.45
C GLN A 196 -1.96 10.62 13.59
N LYS A 197 -1.04 11.37 14.21
CA LYS A 197 -0.05 12.18 13.50
C LYS A 197 1.10 11.28 13.04
N GLY A 198 1.66 11.59 11.87
CA GLY A 198 2.84 10.89 11.38
C GLY A 198 4.11 11.27 12.14
N PHE A 199 5.16 10.52 11.87
CA PHE A 199 6.51 10.65 12.38
C PHE A 199 7.49 10.94 11.22
N ASN A 200 8.60 11.61 11.50
CA ASN A 200 9.56 11.95 10.45
C ASN A 200 10.48 10.75 10.15
N THR A 201 10.84 9.95 11.15
CA THR A 201 11.64 8.73 10.96
C THR A 201 10.89 7.51 11.50
N VAL A 202 10.54 6.57 10.62
CA VAL A 202 9.90 5.31 11.00
C VAL A 202 10.84 4.15 10.69
N CYS A 203 11.02 3.25 11.65
CA CYS A 203 11.89 2.08 11.52
C CYS A 203 11.07 0.78 11.58
N LEU A 204 11.47 -0.21 10.80
CA LEU A 204 11.00 -1.60 10.93
C LEU A 204 12.11 -2.57 10.56
N GLY A 205 12.00 -3.82 11.01
CA GLY A 205 12.96 -4.87 10.70
C GLY A 205 12.28 -6.19 10.34
N GLY A 206 12.91 -6.95 9.45
CA GLY A 206 12.41 -8.26 9.02
C GLY A 206 13.35 -8.96 8.04
N THR A 207 13.04 -10.21 7.71
CA THR A 207 13.78 -10.92 6.66
C THR A 207 13.30 -10.50 5.27
N PHE A 208 11.99 -10.29 5.09
CA PHE A 208 11.36 -9.91 3.81
C PHE A 208 11.69 -10.86 2.64
N ASP A 209 11.95 -12.12 2.95
CA ASP A 209 12.09 -13.19 1.95
C ASP A 209 10.72 -13.58 1.39
N HIS A 210 10.66 -13.85 0.09
CA HIS A 210 9.45 -14.13 -0.69
C HIS A 210 8.30 -13.21 -0.27
N LEU A 211 8.35 -11.93 -0.67
CA LEU A 211 7.50 -10.87 -0.13
C LEU A 211 5.99 -11.19 -0.22
N HIS A 212 5.45 -11.77 0.84
CA HIS A 212 4.09 -12.25 0.96
C HIS A 212 3.17 -11.23 1.69
N PRO A 213 1.84 -11.45 1.73
CA PRO A 213 0.89 -10.49 2.30
C PRO A 213 1.16 -10.03 3.74
N GLY A 214 1.79 -10.87 4.57
CA GLY A 214 2.18 -10.52 5.94
C GLY A 214 3.25 -9.43 6.00
N HIS A 215 4.30 -9.56 5.19
CA HIS A 215 5.32 -8.53 5.04
C HIS A 215 4.73 -7.23 4.46
N LYS A 216 3.86 -7.33 3.46
CA LYS A 216 3.19 -6.18 2.83
C LYS A 216 2.34 -5.40 3.82
N LEU A 217 1.64 -6.09 4.73
CA LEU A 217 0.88 -5.46 5.81
C LEU A 217 1.79 -4.68 6.77
N LEU A 218 2.92 -5.27 7.19
CA LEU A 218 3.89 -4.60 8.07
C LEU A 218 4.48 -3.34 7.41
N LEU A 219 4.97 -3.46 6.17
CA LEU A 219 5.52 -2.34 5.40
C LEU A 219 4.49 -1.23 5.18
N HIS A 220 3.25 -1.59 4.83
CA HIS A 220 2.19 -0.60 4.61
C HIS A 220 1.81 0.10 5.93
N ALA A 221 1.71 -0.63 7.04
CA ALA A 221 1.49 -0.04 8.36
C ALA A 221 2.58 1.00 8.71
N SER A 222 3.86 0.70 8.45
CA SER A 222 4.95 1.66 8.65
C SER A 222 4.84 2.89 7.76
N VAL A 223 4.47 2.72 6.49
CA VAL A 223 4.26 3.83 5.55
C VAL A 223 3.16 4.78 6.00
N LEU A 224 2.06 4.25 6.55
CA LEU A 224 0.95 5.05 7.06
C LEU A 224 1.34 5.93 8.28
N LEU A 225 2.45 5.64 8.94
CA LEU A 225 2.96 6.42 10.07
C LEU A 225 3.92 7.54 9.64
N LEU A 226 4.25 7.68 8.35
CA LEU A 226 5.14 8.75 7.88
C LEU A 226 4.44 10.11 7.84
N ASN A 227 5.13 11.14 8.30
CA ASN A 227 4.78 12.55 8.13
C ASN A 227 5.46 13.10 6.87
N ILE A 228 4.76 13.05 5.73
CA ILE A 228 5.33 13.50 4.45
C ILE A 228 5.27 15.03 4.42
N SER A 229 6.42 15.67 4.24
CA SER A 229 6.47 17.13 4.25
C SER A 229 5.72 17.74 3.05
N PRO A 230 5.19 18.97 3.16
CA PRO A 230 4.59 19.69 2.03
C PRO A 230 5.56 19.86 0.86
N LYS A 231 5.05 20.11 -0.35
CA LYS A 231 5.87 20.28 -1.57
C LYS A 231 6.93 21.38 -1.44
N ASP A 232 6.60 22.48 -0.75
CA ASP A 232 7.49 23.64 -0.60
C ASP A 232 8.45 23.52 0.60
N SER A 233 8.58 22.33 1.20
CA SER A 233 9.46 22.10 2.33
C SER A 233 10.73 21.37 1.91
N ASP A 234 11.88 21.84 2.38
CA ASP A 234 13.16 21.13 2.23
C ASP A 234 13.29 19.91 3.16
N LYS A 235 12.25 19.60 3.95
CA LYS A 235 12.26 18.48 4.90
C LYS A 235 11.91 17.18 4.20
N THR A 236 12.67 16.14 4.51
CA THR A 236 12.46 14.78 4.04
C THR A 236 12.13 13.88 5.23
N CYS A 237 11.07 13.08 5.12
CA CYS A 237 10.81 12.01 6.08
C CYS A 237 11.52 10.72 5.63
N THR A 238 11.87 9.85 6.58
CA THR A 238 12.67 8.65 6.34
C THR A 238 11.95 7.40 6.83
N LEU A 239 11.90 6.39 5.97
CA LEU A 239 11.54 5.02 6.34
C LEU A 239 12.80 4.15 6.30
N VAL A 240 13.20 3.60 7.45
CA VAL A 240 14.35 2.70 7.57
C VAL A 240 13.86 1.26 7.69
N VAL A 241 14.14 0.46 6.67
CA VAL A 241 13.79 -0.96 6.60
C VAL A 241 15.05 -1.78 6.84
N GLY A 242 15.17 -2.37 8.03
CA GLY A 242 16.22 -3.32 8.33
C GLY A 242 15.92 -4.69 7.72
N ILE A 243 16.77 -5.12 6.81
CA ILE A 243 16.65 -6.40 6.11
C ILE A 243 17.75 -7.34 6.61
N SER A 244 17.39 -8.48 7.20
CA SER A 244 18.36 -9.46 7.72
C SER A 244 19.40 -9.86 6.67
N SER A 245 20.67 -9.90 7.05
CA SER A 245 21.75 -10.41 6.19
C SER A 245 21.59 -11.91 5.93
N ASP A 246 22.16 -12.39 4.83
CA ASP A 246 22.13 -13.81 4.49
C ASP A 246 22.80 -14.65 5.59
N GLU A 247 23.83 -14.10 6.26
CA GLU A 247 24.55 -14.72 7.40
C GLU A 247 23.65 -15.01 8.62
N LEU A 248 22.71 -14.12 8.94
CA LEU A 248 21.73 -14.33 10.02
C LEU A 248 20.70 -15.41 9.67
N LEU A 249 20.56 -15.77 8.39
CA LEU A 249 19.57 -16.70 7.89
C LEU A 249 20.12 -18.11 7.65
N VAL A 250 21.45 -18.31 7.66
CA VAL A 250 22.12 -19.61 7.48
C VAL A 250 21.69 -20.66 8.51
N LYS A 251 21.19 -20.25 9.69
CA LYS A 251 20.68 -21.17 10.72
C LYS A 251 19.25 -21.68 10.46
N LYS A 252 18.55 -21.16 9.44
CA LYS A 252 17.22 -21.66 9.06
C LYS A 252 17.38 -22.90 8.19
N LYS A 253 16.59 -23.95 8.48
CA LYS A 253 16.39 -25.06 7.54
C LYS A 253 15.95 -24.41 6.20
N TYR A 254 16.57 -24.76 5.08
CA TYR A 254 16.31 -24.22 3.72
C TYR A 254 17.02 -22.90 3.31
N ALA A 255 18.26 -22.68 3.77
CA ALA A 255 19.06 -21.51 3.38
C ALA A 255 19.30 -21.36 1.86
N GLU A 256 19.25 -22.44 1.08
CA GLU A 256 19.45 -22.44 -0.38
C GLU A 256 18.24 -21.93 -1.17
N GLU A 257 17.07 -21.77 -0.53
CA GLU A 257 15.84 -21.25 -1.16
C GLU A 257 15.61 -19.76 -0.85
N LEU A 258 16.53 -19.12 -0.13
CA LEU A 258 16.45 -17.72 0.27
C LEU A 258 16.85 -16.79 -0.88
N GLN A 259 16.07 -15.74 -1.05
CA GLN A 259 16.42 -14.64 -1.94
C GLN A 259 17.63 -13.87 -1.40
N SER A 260 18.52 -13.42 -2.29
CA SER A 260 19.67 -12.61 -1.89
C SER A 260 19.21 -11.30 -1.24
N TRP A 261 20.05 -10.69 -0.42
CA TRP A 261 19.74 -9.38 0.16
C TRP A 261 19.38 -8.34 -0.91
N ASP A 262 20.07 -8.35 -2.06
CA ASP A 262 19.78 -7.44 -3.18
C ASP A 262 18.39 -7.67 -3.78
N GLU A 263 17.97 -8.92 -3.93
CA GLU A 263 16.64 -9.27 -4.44
C GLU A 263 15.55 -8.86 -3.45
N ARG A 264 15.76 -9.10 -2.15
CA ARG A 264 14.82 -8.74 -1.08
C ARG A 264 14.69 -7.23 -0.96
N SER A 265 15.79 -6.48 -0.95
CA SER A 265 15.77 -5.01 -0.88
C SER A 265 15.12 -4.40 -2.11
N GLN A 266 15.42 -4.90 -3.32
CA GLN A 266 14.78 -4.45 -4.55
C GLN A 266 13.25 -4.71 -4.53
N THR A 267 12.83 -5.87 -4.02
CA THR A 267 11.41 -6.25 -3.92
C THR A 267 10.67 -5.38 -2.91
N VAL A 268 11.29 -5.09 -1.75
CA VAL A 268 10.77 -4.16 -0.74
C VAL A 268 10.61 -2.76 -1.32
N LEU A 269 11.65 -2.23 -1.97
CA LEU A 269 11.61 -0.89 -2.58
C LEU A 269 10.56 -0.81 -3.70
N SER A 270 10.44 -1.85 -4.53
CA SER A 270 9.39 -1.95 -5.55
C SER A 270 7.99 -1.88 -4.94
N PHE A 271 7.75 -2.60 -3.83
CA PHE A 271 6.47 -2.57 -3.12
C PHE A 271 6.20 -1.19 -2.51
N LEU A 272 7.19 -0.59 -1.83
CA LEU A 272 7.05 0.72 -1.19
C LEU A 272 6.81 1.84 -2.20
N SER A 273 7.41 1.77 -3.39
CA SER A 273 7.12 2.71 -4.49
C SER A 273 5.65 2.73 -4.89
N THR A 274 4.94 1.58 -4.85
CA THR A 274 3.49 1.57 -5.10
C THR A 274 2.69 2.36 -4.05
N LEU A 275 3.16 2.40 -2.81
CA LEU A 275 2.46 3.08 -1.72
C LEU A 275 2.81 4.57 -1.63
N LEU A 276 4.05 4.92 -1.99
CA LEU A 276 4.62 6.24 -1.73
C LEU A 276 4.79 7.06 -3.01
N ASP A 277 5.16 6.45 -4.13
CA ASP A 277 5.48 7.19 -5.34
C ASP A 277 4.23 7.54 -6.15
N TYR A 278 4.41 8.40 -7.15
CA TYR A 278 3.33 8.73 -8.08
C TYR A 278 3.25 7.76 -9.25
N ASP A 279 4.36 7.25 -9.76
CA ASP A 279 4.34 6.37 -10.93
C ASP A 279 4.20 4.89 -10.54
N THR A 280 3.05 4.27 -10.86
CA THR A 280 2.79 2.85 -10.57
C THR A 280 3.45 1.88 -11.56
N THR A 281 4.08 2.39 -12.62
CA THR A 281 4.81 1.56 -13.57
C THR A 281 6.29 1.43 -13.29
N SER A 282 6.82 2.28 -12.40
CA SER A 282 8.17 2.13 -11.92
C SER A 282 8.25 0.96 -10.93
N THR A 283 8.42 -0.25 -11.48
CA THR A 283 8.68 -1.47 -10.68
C THR A 283 10.05 -1.43 -9.99
N SER A 284 10.85 -0.40 -10.26
CA SER A 284 12.20 -0.20 -9.76
C SER A 284 12.48 1.31 -9.71
N PRO A 285 12.26 1.98 -8.57
CA PRO A 285 12.67 3.38 -8.42
C PRO A 285 14.18 3.51 -8.67
N PRO A 286 14.70 4.71 -8.98
CA PRO A 286 16.13 4.95 -8.93
C PRO A 286 16.66 4.63 -7.54
N ILE A 287 17.63 3.71 -7.46
CA ILE A 287 18.22 3.24 -6.20
C ILE A 287 19.69 3.60 -6.19
N GLU A 288 20.09 4.36 -5.18
CA GLU A 288 21.48 4.56 -4.81
C GLU A 288 21.92 3.40 -3.92
N ARG A 289 23.00 2.70 -4.30
CA ARG A 289 23.52 1.56 -3.54
C ARG A 289 24.86 1.92 -2.89
N THR A 290 24.98 1.58 -1.62
CA THR A 290 26.24 1.53 -0.87
C THR A 290 26.51 0.08 -0.46
N PRO A 291 27.68 -0.26 0.11
CA PRO A 291 27.96 -1.61 0.57
C PRO A 291 26.99 -2.14 1.65
N ASP A 292 26.33 -1.25 2.39
CA ASP A 292 25.48 -1.61 3.53
C ASP A 292 24.01 -1.17 3.36
N GLU A 293 23.69 -0.38 2.33
CA GLU A 293 22.35 0.18 2.13
C GLU A 293 21.92 0.27 0.66
N ALA A 294 20.62 0.19 0.45
CA ALA A 294 19.94 0.56 -0.79
C ALA A 294 18.94 1.67 -0.48
N ILE A 295 19.11 2.81 -1.14
CA ILE A 295 18.38 4.05 -0.86
C ILE A 295 17.52 4.42 -2.07
N ALA A 296 16.22 4.61 -1.85
CA ALA A 296 15.31 5.18 -2.83
C ALA A 296 14.74 6.51 -2.32
N THR A 297 14.63 7.47 -3.23
CA THR A 297 14.00 8.77 -2.95
C THR A 297 12.71 8.86 -3.75
N LEU A 298 11.58 8.95 -3.05
CA LEU A 298 10.24 8.88 -3.61
C LEU A 298 9.50 10.20 -3.37
N ARG A 299 8.35 10.38 -4.06
CA ARG A 299 7.45 11.52 -3.83
C ARG A 299 8.11 12.88 -4.10
N ASP A 300 8.86 12.97 -5.20
CA ASP A 300 9.64 14.15 -5.60
C ASP A 300 10.66 14.59 -4.54
N GLY A 301 11.36 13.65 -3.89
CA GLY A 301 12.39 14.00 -2.90
C GLY A 301 11.95 13.92 -1.44
N ARG A 302 10.64 13.90 -1.17
CA ARG A 302 10.10 14.14 0.17
C ARG A 302 10.09 12.91 1.09
N VAL A 303 10.28 11.73 0.51
CA VAL A 303 10.35 10.47 1.26
C VAL A 303 11.63 9.73 0.89
N LYS A 304 12.51 9.54 1.88
CA LYS A 304 13.70 8.71 1.77
C LYS A 304 13.41 7.32 2.32
N VAL A 305 13.61 6.28 1.53
CA VAL A 305 13.52 4.89 1.98
C VAL A 305 14.91 4.30 2.00
N ARG A 306 15.37 3.86 3.17
CA ARG A 306 16.68 3.22 3.38
C ARG A 306 16.45 1.75 3.72
N CYS A 307 16.84 0.84 2.82
CA CYS A 307 16.96 -0.57 3.14
C CYS A 307 18.37 -0.82 3.65
N ILE A 308 18.52 -1.21 4.91
CA ILE A 308 19.83 -1.43 5.55
C ILE A 308 20.08 -2.92 5.79
N ILE A 309 21.33 -3.37 5.71
CA ILE A 309 21.71 -4.74 6.07
C ILE A 309 21.72 -4.88 7.60
N LEU A 310 20.85 -5.73 8.15
CA LEU A 310 20.90 -6.11 9.57
C LEU A 310 21.84 -7.29 9.76
N ARG A 311 22.91 -7.09 10.52
CA ARG A 311 23.88 -8.14 10.89
C ARG A 311 23.72 -8.62 12.34
N ASP A 312 22.80 -8.02 13.08
CA ASP A 312 22.50 -8.32 14.48
C ASP A 312 20.97 -8.42 14.72
N PRO A 313 20.54 -9.01 15.86
CA PRO A 313 19.12 -9.20 16.16
C PRO A 313 18.42 -7.98 16.77
N PHE A 314 19.13 -6.90 17.08
CA PHE A 314 18.59 -5.73 17.78
C PHE A 314 17.91 -4.73 16.83
N GLY A 315 18.18 -4.84 15.53
CA GLY A 315 17.46 -4.14 14.46
C GLY A 315 17.93 -2.70 14.24
N PRO A 316 17.26 -1.94 13.35
CA PRO A 316 17.65 -0.56 13.02
C PRO A 316 17.78 0.41 14.21
N PRO A 317 16.91 0.36 15.25
CA PRO A 317 16.88 1.42 16.27
C PRO A 317 18.15 1.58 17.10
N ILE A 318 18.99 0.55 17.21
CA ILE A 318 20.28 0.67 17.92
C ILE A 318 21.34 1.41 17.10
N HIS A 319 21.14 1.55 15.79
CA HIS A 319 22.03 2.23 14.85
C HIS A 319 21.45 3.55 14.33
N GLU A 320 20.19 3.86 14.66
CA GLU A 320 19.44 5.02 14.15
C GLU A 320 19.00 5.92 15.33
N GLU A 321 19.86 6.87 15.71
CA GLU A 321 19.64 7.76 16.87
C GLU A 321 18.41 8.68 16.71
N ASP A 322 17.97 8.93 15.47
CA ASP A 322 16.85 9.82 15.13
C ASP A 322 15.52 9.08 14.88
N ALA A 323 15.38 7.83 15.35
CA ALA A 323 14.16 7.05 15.16
C ALA A 323 12.99 7.56 16.02
N ASP A 324 11.94 8.10 15.38
CA ASP A 324 10.74 8.59 16.07
C ASP A 324 9.74 7.46 16.42
N ALA A 325 9.71 6.39 15.61
CA ALA A 325 8.78 5.28 15.78
C ALA A 325 9.36 3.95 15.27
N ILE A 326 9.04 2.86 15.98
CA ILE A 326 9.43 1.49 15.62
C ILE A 326 8.16 0.66 15.40
N VAL A 327 8.05 0.03 14.24
CA VAL A 327 6.93 -0.86 13.91
C VAL A 327 7.39 -2.31 14.00
N VAL A 328 6.69 -3.10 14.80
CA VAL A 328 6.98 -4.52 15.03
C VAL A 328 5.79 -5.40 14.62
N SER A 329 6.09 -6.59 14.13
CA SER A 329 5.10 -7.65 13.96
C SER A 329 4.97 -8.46 15.25
N ALA A 330 4.01 -9.37 15.33
CA ALA A 330 3.92 -10.31 16.45
C ALA A 330 5.21 -11.17 16.58
N GLU A 331 5.90 -11.44 15.48
CA GLU A 331 7.15 -12.21 15.44
C GLU A 331 8.36 -11.40 15.93
N THR A 332 8.36 -10.08 15.71
CA THR A 332 9.46 -9.18 16.11
C THR A 332 9.17 -8.42 17.41
N ARG A 333 8.04 -8.71 18.08
CA ARG A 333 7.60 -8.03 19.31
C ARG A 333 8.59 -8.18 20.47
N SER A 334 9.17 -9.36 20.65
CA SER A 334 10.12 -9.62 21.75
C SER A 334 11.42 -8.83 21.57
N GLY A 335 11.89 -8.64 20.34
CA GLY A 335 13.08 -7.83 20.03
C GLY A 335 12.85 -6.32 20.16
N GLY A 336 11.62 -5.84 19.90
CA GLY A 336 11.28 -4.42 20.07
C GLY A 336 11.15 -3.97 21.52
N GLN A 337 10.78 -4.88 22.45
CA GLN A 337 10.68 -4.56 23.88
C GLN A 337 12.04 -4.38 24.57
N SER A 338 13.12 -4.93 23.99
CA SER A 338 14.48 -4.77 24.51
C SER A 338 15.13 -3.41 24.23
N ASN A 339 14.50 -2.56 23.41
CA ASN A 339 15.02 -1.25 22.99
C ASN A 339 14.18 -0.06 23.51
N GLN A 340 13.32 -0.25 24.52
CA GLN A 340 12.65 0.82 25.26
C GLN A 340 13.32 1.07 26.61
#